data_AF-A0A2V8S7N9-F1
#
_entry.id   AF-A0A2V8S7N9-F1
#
_cell.length_a   1.000
_cell.length_b   1.000
_cell.length_c   1.000
_cell.angle_alpha   90.00
_cell.angle_beta   90.00
_cell.angle_gamma   90.00
#
_symmetry.space_group_name_H-M   'P 1'
#
loop_
_entity.id
_entity.type
_entity.pdbx_description
1 polymer ?
#
loop_
_entity_poly.entity_id
_entity_poly.type
_entity_poly.pdbx_seq_one_letter_code
_entity_poly.pdbx_strand_id
1 'polypeptide(L)'
;MSVNQVTRATDIVREAAHALEGSTADYDPLLELIGEARFVLLGEASHGTHEFYRERAEITKRLIVEKGFNAVAVEADWPDAYRVNRYVRGEGADTSAEEALGGFKRFPTWMWRNRVVVEFAEWLRGHNESLASGRERVGFYGLDLYSLYTSVEAVLGFLDKVDPDAARRARYRYSCFEHFAEDTQGYGYAATFGLTESCEQGVVEQLVEMRRRASELASLDGRVARDEFFFAEQNARLVKNAEEYYRSMFRGRVESWNLRDRHMAETLDALVAHLSAEGRAA
;
A
#
# COMPACT_ATOMS: atom_id res chain seq x y z
N MET A 1 31.75 -4.53 28.40
CA MET A 1 30.99 -3.68 29.35
C MET A 1 31.11 -4.33 30.73
N SER A 2 31.44 -3.56 31.77
CA SER A 2 31.47 -4.11 33.14
C SER A 2 30.04 -4.32 33.64
N VAL A 3 29.83 -5.31 34.52
CA VAL A 3 28.51 -5.64 35.08
C VAL A 3 27.81 -4.39 35.66
N ASN A 4 28.54 -3.50 36.31
CA ASN A 4 28.01 -2.23 36.85
C ASN A 4 27.46 -1.26 35.79
N GLN A 5 27.98 -1.26 34.56
CA GLN A 5 27.45 -0.41 33.48
C GLN A 5 26.15 -0.97 32.89
N VAL A 6 26.04 -2.30 32.80
CA VAL A 6 24.82 -2.96 32.28
C VAL A 6 23.66 -2.77 33.27
N THR A 7 23.90 -2.96 34.58
CA THR A 7 22.88 -2.71 35.61
C THR A 7 22.37 -1.28 35.57
N ARG A 8 23.27 -0.30 35.44
CA ARG A 8 22.88 1.12 35.33
C ARG A 8 22.06 1.41 34.07
N ALA A 9 22.37 0.78 32.95
CA ALA A 9 21.61 0.97 31.71
C ALA A 9 20.20 0.36 31.79
N THR A 10 20.06 -0.84 32.37
CA THR A 10 18.76 -1.48 32.56
C THR A 10 17.87 -0.73 33.54
N ASP A 11 18.45 -0.14 34.59
CA ASP A 11 17.70 0.64 35.58
C ASP A 11 17.15 1.92 34.95
N ILE A 12 17.94 2.61 34.13
CA ILE A 12 17.49 3.80 33.38
C ILE A 12 16.32 3.45 32.44
N VAL A 13 16.41 2.34 31.71
CA VAL A 13 15.31 1.90 30.83
C VAL A 13 14.07 1.57 31.66
N ARG A 14 14.21 0.90 32.80
CA ARG A 14 13.08 0.54 33.66
C ARG A 14 12.39 1.78 34.25
N GLU A 15 13.16 2.79 34.65
CA GLU A 15 12.62 4.05 35.18
C GLU A 15 11.93 4.90 34.10
N ALA A 16 12.41 4.85 32.86
CA ALA A 16 11.87 5.64 31.76
C ALA A 16 10.78 4.92 30.94
N ALA A 17 10.70 3.59 31.02
CA ALA A 17 9.74 2.81 30.25
C ALA A 17 8.32 2.96 30.79
N HIS A 18 7.37 3.04 29.86
CA HIS A 18 5.96 2.87 30.18
C HIS A 18 5.59 1.38 30.03
N ALA A 19 5.09 0.78 31.09
CA ALA A 19 4.69 -0.63 31.08
C ALA A 19 3.32 -0.77 30.38
N LEU A 20 3.19 -1.77 29.51
CA LEU A 20 1.91 -2.15 28.93
C LEU A 20 1.33 -3.29 29.77
N GLU A 21 0.24 -3.03 30.49
CA GLU A 21 -0.40 -3.96 31.42
C GLU A 21 -1.66 -4.63 30.82
N GLY A 22 -1.99 -4.32 29.57
CA GLY A 22 -3.20 -4.73 28.87
C GLY A 22 -4.41 -3.83 29.14
N SER A 23 -4.19 -2.61 29.64
CA SER A 23 -5.26 -1.62 29.87
C SER A 23 -5.55 -0.83 28.59
N THR A 24 -6.78 -0.34 28.45
CA THR A 24 -7.16 0.56 27.36
C THR A 24 -6.37 1.88 27.38
N ALA A 25 -5.87 2.27 28.56
CA ALA A 25 -5.10 3.49 28.78
C ALA A 25 -3.59 3.33 28.55
N ASP A 26 -3.09 2.12 28.27
CA ASP A 26 -1.65 1.85 28.11
C ASP A 26 -0.98 2.69 27.02
N TYR A 27 -1.77 3.14 26.03
CA TYR A 27 -1.28 3.97 24.94
C TYR A 27 -1.53 5.47 25.13
N ASP A 28 -2.11 5.91 26.26
CA ASP A 28 -2.37 7.34 26.52
C ASP A 28 -1.09 8.17 26.43
N PRO A 29 0.04 7.79 27.10
CA PRO A 29 1.27 8.57 27.00
C PRO A 29 1.85 8.60 25.59
N LEU A 30 1.64 7.52 24.81
CA LEU A 30 2.06 7.47 23.41
C LEU A 30 1.25 8.44 22.55
N LEU A 31 -0.08 8.50 22.72
CA LEU A 31 -0.93 9.43 21.97
C LEU A 31 -0.70 10.89 22.36
N GLU A 32 -0.37 11.16 23.62
CA GLU A 32 0.09 12.47 24.07
C GLU A 32 1.40 12.86 23.38
N LEU A 33 2.38 11.94 23.34
CA LEU A 33 3.67 12.16 22.68
C LEU A 33 3.54 12.41 21.18
N ILE A 34 2.62 11.70 20.50
CA ILE A 34 2.33 11.89 19.08
C ILE A 34 1.78 13.31 18.81
N GLY A 35 1.05 13.89 19.76
CA GLY A 35 0.55 15.26 19.65
C GLY A 35 -0.33 15.46 18.40
N GLU A 36 0.03 16.47 17.60
CA GLU A 36 -0.62 16.86 16.35
C GLU A 36 0.15 16.38 15.10
N ALA A 37 0.95 15.32 15.24
CA ALA A 37 1.70 14.78 14.11
C ALA A 37 0.75 14.31 13.00
N ARG A 38 0.99 14.77 11.78
CA ARG A 38 0.25 14.37 10.58
C ARG A 38 0.53 12.92 10.15
N PHE A 39 1.74 12.44 10.42
CA PHE A 39 2.20 11.11 10.06
C PHE A 39 2.73 10.37 11.28
N VAL A 40 2.29 9.12 11.45
CA VAL A 40 2.79 8.20 12.48
C VAL A 40 3.22 6.90 11.80
N LEU A 41 4.51 6.58 11.89
CA LEU A 41 5.09 5.40 11.26
C LEU A 41 5.25 4.30 12.31
N LEU A 42 4.47 3.23 12.19
CA LEU A 42 4.46 2.10 13.12
C LEU A 42 5.27 0.92 12.57
N GLY A 43 6.54 0.83 12.98
CA GLY A 43 7.43 -0.27 12.60
C GLY A 43 7.17 -1.58 13.35
N GLU A 44 7.75 -2.67 12.86
CA GLU A 44 7.82 -3.95 13.56
C GLU A 44 9.25 -4.51 13.50
N ALA A 45 9.63 -5.33 14.49
CA ALA A 45 10.97 -5.94 14.48
C ALA A 45 11.04 -7.20 13.60
N SER A 46 9.89 -7.83 13.31
CA SER A 46 9.81 -9.00 12.43
C SER A 46 8.41 -9.18 11.88
N HIS A 47 8.27 -9.55 10.61
CA HIS A 47 6.99 -10.00 10.08
C HIS A 47 6.60 -11.36 10.70
N GLY A 48 5.30 -11.54 10.93
CA GLY A 48 4.71 -12.82 11.35
C GLY A 48 4.59 -12.99 12.87
N THR A 49 5.03 -12.01 13.65
CA THR A 49 4.83 -11.99 15.10
C THR A 49 3.46 -11.42 15.43
N HIS A 50 2.60 -12.25 16.00
CA HIS A 50 1.22 -11.90 16.35
C HIS A 50 1.13 -10.60 17.18
N GLU A 51 2.01 -10.44 18.17
CA GLU A 51 2.02 -9.29 19.08
C GLU A 51 2.29 -7.98 18.34
N PHE A 52 3.19 -7.97 17.34
CA PHE A 52 3.44 -6.76 16.54
C PHE A 52 2.25 -6.37 15.68
N TYR A 53 1.51 -7.33 15.11
CA TYR A 53 0.24 -7.00 14.44
C TYR A 53 -0.79 -6.47 15.43
N ARG A 54 -0.93 -7.12 16.59
CA ARG A 54 -1.93 -6.74 17.60
C ARG A 54 -1.69 -5.32 18.10
N GLU A 55 -0.48 -5.00 18.55
CA GLU A 55 -0.20 -3.67 19.10
C GLU A 55 -0.33 -2.57 18.04
N ARG A 56 0.14 -2.80 16.81
CA ARG A 56 -0.06 -1.83 15.71
C ARG A 56 -1.54 -1.63 15.40
N ALA A 57 -2.34 -2.69 15.40
CA ALA A 57 -3.79 -2.58 15.19
C ALA A 57 -4.45 -1.75 16.31
N GLU A 58 -4.15 -2.03 17.57
CA GLU A 58 -4.72 -1.28 18.70
C GLU A 58 -4.30 0.19 18.71
N ILE A 59 -3.02 0.50 18.47
CA ILE A 59 -2.54 1.88 18.32
C ILE A 59 -3.25 2.57 17.15
N THR A 60 -3.38 1.90 16.01
CA THR A 60 -4.05 2.47 14.82
C THR A 60 -5.52 2.77 15.07
N LYS A 61 -6.25 1.88 15.77
CA LYS A 61 -7.65 2.12 16.16
C LYS A 61 -7.79 3.40 16.97
N ARG A 62 -6.90 3.63 17.95
CA ARG A 62 -6.90 4.84 18.76
C ARG A 62 -6.52 6.08 17.96
N LEU A 63 -5.53 6.00 17.08
CA LEU A 63 -5.18 7.10 16.17
C LEU A 63 -6.37 7.52 15.30
N ILE A 64 -7.14 6.56 14.79
CA ILE A 64 -8.35 6.85 14.01
C ILE A 64 -9.42 7.52 14.89
N VAL A 65 -9.77 6.92 16.03
CA VAL A 65 -10.90 7.36 16.86
C VAL A 65 -10.61 8.66 17.61
N GLU A 66 -9.41 8.82 18.16
CA GLU A 66 -9.07 9.89 19.09
C GLU A 66 -8.30 11.04 18.41
N LYS A 67 -7.54 10.74 17.35
CA LYS A 67 -6.69 11.71 16.65
C LYS A 67 -7.17 12.01 15.22
N GLY A 68 -8.21 11.34 14.74
CA GLY A 68 -8.85 11.63 13.45
C GLY A 68 -8.04 11.20 12.22
N PHE A 69 -7.10 10.26 12.36
CA PHE A 69 -6.39 9.69 11.21
C PHE A 69 -7.38 9.02 10.25
N ASN A 70 -7.26 9.31 8.95
CA ASN A 70 -8.20 8.88 7.91
C ASN A 70 -7.58 7.97 6.82
N ALA A 71 -6.31 7.59 6.98
CA ALA A 71 -5.64 6.70 6.05
C ALA A 71 -4.68 5.77 6.79
N VAL A 72 -4.75 4.47 6.46
CA VAL A 72 -3.81 3.44 6.92
C VAL A 72 -3.02 3.00 5.70
N ALA A 73 -1.74 3.37 5.63
CA ALA A 73 -0.84 2.97 4.55
C ALA A 73 0.12 1.88 5.04
N VAL A 74 0.18 0.75 4.32
CA VAL A 74 0.91 -0.44 4.72
C VAL A 74 1.94 -0.86 3.67
N GLU A 75 3.00 -1.54 4.11
CA GLU A 75 3.99 -2.21 3.26
C GLU A 75 3.36 -3.44 2.58
N ALA A 76 2.45 -3.18 1.65
CA ALA A 76 1.67 -4.18 0.95
C ALA A 76 1.49 -3.80 -0.53
N ASP A 77 1.22 -4.82 -1.33
CA ASP A 77 0.90 -4.70 -2.75
C ASP A 77 -0.30 -3.74 -2.97
N TRP A 78 -0.11 -2.75 -3.84
CA TRP A 78 -1.10 -1.71 -4.12
C TRP A 78 -2.49 -2.24 -4.54
N PRO A 79 -2.63 -3.13 -5.55
CA PRO A 79 -3.93 -3.62 -5.99
C PRO A 79 -4.62 -4.51 -4.93
N ASP A 80 -3.85 -5.29 -4.16
CA ASP A 80 -4.40 -6.15 -3.11
C ASP A 80 -4.91 -5.33 -1.92
N ALA A 81 -4.15 -4.32 -1.50
CA ALA A 81 -4.61 -3.37 -0.50
C ALA A 81 -5.80 -2.54 -1.00
N TYR A 82 -5.88 -2.22 -2.29
CA TYR A 82 -7.06 -1.55 -2.85
C TYR A 82 -8.33 -2.41 -2.75
N ARG A 83 -8.24 -3.73 -2.90
CA ARG A 83 -9.37 -4.63 -2.64
C ARG A 83 -9.86 -4.52 -1.19
N VAL A 84 -8.94 -4.49 -0.24
CA VAL A 84 -9.25 -4.25 1.19
C VAL A 84 -9.83 -2.85 1.40
N ASN A 85 -9.28 -1.82 0.74
CA ASN A 85 -9.79 -0.46 0.79
C ASN A 85 -11.27 -0.39 0.42
N ARG A 86 -11.64 -1.05 -0.68
CA ARG A 86 -13.03 -1.09 -1.14
C ARG A 86 -13.91 -1.77 -0.09
N TYR A 87 -13.48 -2.92 0.41
CA TYR A 87 -14.19 -3.63 1.49
C TYR A 87 -14.45 -2.76 2.72
N VAL A 88 -13.40 -2.13 3.29
CA VAL A 88 -13.55 -1.31 4.50
C VAL A 88 -14.34 -0.03 4.26
N ARG A 89 -14.39 0.44 3.02
CA ARG A 89 -15.23 1.56 2.60
C ARG A 89 -16.65 1.12 2.19
N GLY A 90 -17.04 -0.14 2.35
CA GLY A 90 -18.37 -0.64 1.97
C GLY A 90 -18.62 -0.60 0.45
N GLU A 91 -17.55 -0.70 -0.33
CA GLU A 91 -17.53 -0.72 -1.79
C GLU A 91 -17.08 -2.11 -2.29
N GLY A 92 -17.38 -2.44 -3.55
CA GLY A 92 -16.99 -3.74 -4.12
C GLY A 92 -17.96 -4.87 -3.77
N ALA A 93 -17.53 -6.11 -4.02
CA ALA A 93 -18.38 -7.31 -3.93
C ALA A 93 -18.01 -8.24 -2.76
N ASP A 94 -16.87 -8.03 -2.11
CA ASP A 94 -16.42 -8.86 -1.00
C ASP A 94 -17.33 -8.68 0.22
N THR A 95 -17.72 -9.80 0.83
CA THR A 95 -18.69 -9.84 1.93
C THR A 95 -18.04 -10.02 3.29
N SER A 96 -16.76 -10.42 3.35
CA SER A 96 -15.95 -10.44 4.58
C SER A 96 -14.52 -9.94 4.36
N ALA A 97 -13.84 -9.62 5.46
CA ALA A 97 -12.43 -9.23 5.44
C ALA A 97 -11.53 -10.37 4.94
N GLU A 98 -11.85 -11.64 5.20
CA GLU A 98 -11.11 -12.79 4.66
C GLU A 98 -11.19 -12.85 3.12
N GLU A 99 -12.35 -12.57 2.54
CA GLU A 99 -12.52 -12.50 1.09
C GLU A 99 -11.69 -11.34 0.50
N ALA A 100 -11.78 -10.16 1.12
CA ALA A 100 -11.05 -8.97 0.70
C ALA A 100 -9.52 -9.15 0.77
N LEU A 101 -9.04 -9.80 1.83
CA LEU A 101 -7.62 -10.16 2.00
C LEU A 101 -7.19 -11.33 1.09
N GLY A 102 -8.12 -11.99 0.41
CA GLY A 102 -7.85 -13.08 -0.53
C GLY A 102 -7.01 -12.68 -1.76
N GLY A 103 -6.82 -11.38 -2.01
CA GLY A 103 -5.90 -10.86 -3.04
C GLY A 103 -4.43 -11.18 -2.76
N PHE A 104 -4.02 -11.14 -1.48
CA PHE A 104 -2.65 -11.42 -1.04
C PHE A 104 -2.26 -12.90 -1.21
N LYS A 105 -1.91 -13.30 -2.43
CA LYS A 105 -1.59 -14.69 -2.79
C LYS A 105 -0.09 -15.00 -2.77
N ARG A 106 0.74 -13.95 -2.82
CA ARG A 106 2.20 -14.09 -2.84
C ARG A 106 2.73 -14.57 -1.50
N PHE A 107 3.81 -15.34 -1.55
CA PHE A 107 4.53 -15.70 -0.34
C PHE A 107 5.30 -14.48 0.22
N PRO A 108 5.27 -14.26 1.55
CA PRO A 108 4.48 -14.98 2.55
C PRO A 108 3.01 -14.50 2.60
N THR A 109 2.06 -15.40 2.36
CA THR A 109 0.62 -15.06 2.37
C THR A 109 0.15 -14.57 3.73
N TRP A 110 0.72 -15.12 4.80
CA TRP A 110 0.38 -14.82 6.19
C TRP A 110 0.76 -13.40 6.64
N MET A 111 1.56 -12.67 5.86
CA MET A 111 1.97 -11.30 6.22
C MET A 111 0.74 -10.40 6.38
N TRP A 112 -0.16 -10.40 5.39
CA TRP A 112 -1.41 -9.64 5.47
C TRP A 112 -2.65 -10.54 5.65
N ARG A 113 -2.55 -11.85 5.35
CA ARG A 113 -3.65 -12.82 5.58
C ARG A 113 -3.49 -13.53 6.90
N ASN A 114 -3.63 -12.77 7.99
CA ASN A 114 -3.66 -13.31 9.33
C ASN A 114 -4.89 -12.81 10.11
N ARG A 115 -5.20 -13.49 11.21
CA ARG A 115 -6.40 -13.22 12.00
C ARG A 115 -6.45 -11.78 12.54
N VAL A 116 -5.31 -11.19 12.91
CA VAL A 116 -5.27 -9.83 13.44
C VAL A 116 -5.65 -8.81 12.38
N VAL A 117 -5.15 -8.98 11.14
CA VAL A 117 -5.48 -8.08 10.02
C VAL A 117 -6.94 -8.25 9.58
N VAL A 118 -7.47 -9.48 9.61
CA VAL A 118 -8.90 -9.75 9.40
C VAL A 118 -9.74 -8.97 10.42
N GLU A 119 -9.46 -9.16 11.71
CA GLU A 119 -10.18 -8.48 12.80
C GLU A 119 -10.06 -6.96 12.71
N PHE A 120 -8.90 -6.44 12.31
CA PHE A 120 -8.70 -5.02 12.09
C PHE A 120 -9.50 -4.48 10.90
N ALA A 121 -9.52 -5.19 9.77
CA ALA A 121 -10.30 -4.79 8.59
C ALA A 121 -11.81 -4.83 8.87
N GLU A 122 -12.29 -5.84 9.60
CA GLU A 122 -13.69 -5.87 10.07
C GLU A 122 -14.03 -4.70 10.98
N TRP A 123 -13.16 -4.42 11.95
CA TRP A 123 -13.33 -3.27 12.82
C TRP A 123 -13.34 -1.96 12.03
N LEU A 124 -12.45 -1.80 11.06
CA LEU A 124 -12.33 -0.59 10.24
C LEU A 124 -13.58 -0.38 9.37
N ARG A 125 -14.12 -1.47 8.82
CA ARG A 125 -15.41 -1.44 8.12
C ARG A 125 -16.54 -0.99 9.04
N GLY A 126 -16.67 -1.60 10.21
CA GLY A 126 -17.70 -1.24 11.20
C GLY A 126 -17.56 0.22 11.67
N HIS A 127 -16.33 0.70 11.87
CA HIS A 127 -16.04 2.10 12.17
C HIS A 127 -16.55 3.01 11.04
N ASN A 128 -16.18 2.73 9.79
CA ASN A 128 -16.59 3.51 8.62
C ASN A 128 -18.11 3.51 8.39
N GLU A 129 -18.80 2.41 8.70
CA GLU A 129 -20.26 2.30 8.62
C GLU A 129 -20.96 3.11 9.73
N SER A 130 -20.32 3.29 10.89
CA SER A 130 -20.84 4.10 12.00
C SER A 130 -20.73 5.62 11.76
N LEU A 131 -19.89 6.04 10.81
CA LEU A 131 -19.73 7.46 10.48
C LEU A 131 -21.00 8.01 9.81
N ALA A 132 -21.38 9.24 10.19
CA ALA A 132 -22.53 9.91 9.60
C ALA A 132 -22.38 10.06 8.08
N SER A 133 -23.50 10.02 7.35
CA SER A 133 -23.50 10.20 5.89
C SER A 133 -22.78 11.49 5.48
N GLY A 134 -21.80 11.37 4.58
CA GLY A 134 -20.97 12.48 4.12
C GLY A 134 -19.70 12.73 4.95
N ARG A 135 -19.48 12.04 6.07
CA ARG A 135 -18.15 11.94 6.69
C ARG A 135 -17.24 11.09 5.82
N GLU A 136 -15.97 11.48 5.78
CA GLU A 136 -14.94 10.75 5.06
C GLU A 136 -14.67 9.41 5.73
N ARG A 137 -14.67 8.35 4.93
CA ARG A 137 -14.34 7.00 5.37
C ARG A 137 -12.82 6.85 5.42
N VAL A 138 -12.33 6.18 6.46
CA VAL A 138 -10.93 5.83 6.62
C VAL A 138 -10.55 4.81 5.55
N GLY A 139 -9.48 5.08 4.80
CA GLY A 139 -9.00 4.19 3.74
C GLY A 139 -7.85 3.27 4.19
N PHE A 140 -7.64 2.20 3.43
CA PHE A 140 -6.55 1.24 3.59
C PHE A 140 -5.74 1.17 2.30
N TYR A 141 -4.43 1.39 2.33
CA TYR A 141 -3.62 1.61 1.14
C TYR A 141 -2.34 0.81 1.18
N GLY A 142 -1.95 0.22 0.05
CA GLY A 142 -0.63 -0.39 -0.13
C GLY A 142 0.39 0.68 -0.49
N LEU A 143 1.68 0.35 -0.39
CA LEU A 143 2.78 1.23 -0.79
C LEU A 143 3.83 0.49 -1.64
N ASP A 144 3.83 -0.83 -1.61
CA ASP A 144 4.90 -1.66 -2.16
C ASP A 144 4.77 -1.86 -3.68
N LEU A 145 5.86 -2.25 -4.34
CA LEU A 145 5.94 -2.34 -5.81
C LEU A 145 6.00 -3.76 -6.36
N TYR A 146 5.85 -4.77 -5.51
CA TYR A 146 6.05 -6.14 -5.93
C TYR A 146 4.95 -6.67 -6.85
N SER A 147 3.77 -6.05 -6.84
CA SER A 147 2.57 -6.43 -7.59
C SER A 147 2.60 -6.12 -9.09
N LEU A 148 3.73 -6.32 -9.80
CA LEU A 148 3.88 -5.96 -11.21
C LEU A 148 2.71 -6.45 -12.09
N TYR A 149 2.43 -7.74 -12.08
CA TYR A 149 1.43 -8.36 -12.97
C TYR A 149 -0.01 -8.00 -12.56
N THR A 150 -0.34 -8.05 -11.26
CA THR A 150 -1.67 -7.64 -10.79
C THR A 150 -1.92 -6.14 -10.99
N SER A 151 -0.87 -5.32 -11.00
CA SER A 151 -0.97 -3.90 -11.38
C SER A 151 -1.16 -3.71 -12.88
N VAL A 152 -0.54 -4.53 -13.74
CA VAL A 152 -0.87 -4.56 -15.19
C VAL A 152 -2.35 -4.87 -15.37
N GLU A 153 -2.85 -5.93 -14.72
CA GLU A 153 -4.26 -6.32 -14.79
C GLU A 153 -5.20 -5.20 -14.30
N ALA A 154 -4.84 -4.51 -13.21
CA ALA A 154 -5.62 -3.39 -12.69
C ALA A 154 -5.70 -2.21 -13.68
N VAL A 155 -4.59 -1.87 -14.36
CA VAL A 155 -4.59 -0.84 -15.42
C VAL A 155 -5.47 -1.26 -16.58
N LEU A 156 -5.32 -2.50 -17.07
CA LEU A 156 -6.10 -3.01 -18.18
C LEU A 156 -7.58 -3.08 -17.85
N GLY A 157 -7.94 -3.56 -16.67
CA GLY A 157 -9.32 -3.66 -16.21
C GLY A 157 -10.01 -2.32 -15.98
N PHE A 158 -9.26 -1.27 -15.63
CA PHE A 158 -9.76 0.10 -15.61
C PHE A 158 -10.02 0.60 -17.04
N LEU A 159 -9.02 0.49 -17.92
CA LEU A 159 -9.13 0.97 -19.31
C LEU A 159 -10.21 0.22 -20.10
N ASP A 160 -10.37 -1.09 -19.91
CA ASP A 160 -11.42 -1.87 -20.59
C ASP A 160 -12.83 -1.33 -20.30
N LYS A 161 -13.03 -0.68 -19.14
CA LYS A 161 -14.31 -0.06 -18.77
C LYS A 161 -14.48 1.34 -19.37
N VAL A 162 -13.44 2.17 -19.32
CA VAL A 162 -13.55 3.61 -19.61
C VAL A 162 -13.07 4.00 -21.01
N ASP A 163 -12.13 3.25 -21.58
CA ASP A 163 -11.57 3.47 -22.92
C ASP A 163 -10.97 2.15 -23.49
N PRO A 164 -11.80 1.33 -24.16
CA PRO A 164 -11.35 0.07 -24.76
C PRO A 164 -10.26 0.22 -25.82
N ASP A 165 -10.13 1.39 -26.44
CA ASP A 165 -9.09 1.65 -27.45
C ASP A 165 -7.74 1.89 -26.77
N ALA A 166 -7.72 2.63 -25.66
CA ALA A 166 -6.56 2.74 -24.79
C ALA A 166 -6.18 1.41 -24.17
N ALA A 167 -7.15 0.58 -23.79
CA ALA A 167 -6.88 -0.77 -23.27
C ALA A 167 -6.12 -1.63 -24.28
N ARG A 168 -6.52 -1.60 -25.57
CA ARG A 168 -5.79 -2.31 -26.64
C ARG A 168 -4.34 -1.83 -26.80
N ARG A 169 -4.10 -0.52 -26.73
CA ARG A 169 -2.73 0.04 -26.76
C ARG A 169 -1.92 -0.38 -25.53
N ALA A 170 -2.54 -0.37 -24.35
CA ALA A 170 -1.90 -0.79 -23.11
C ALA A 170 -1.51 -2.28 -23.14
N ARG A 171 -2.38 -3.15 -23.64
CA ARG A 171 -2.08 -4.59 -23.85
C ARG A 171 -0.86 -4.76 -24.77
N TYR A 172 -0.82 -4.03 -25.88
CA TYR A 172 0.34 -4.06 -26.77
C TYR A 172 1.63 -3.63 -26.06
N ARG A 173 1.60 -2.54 -25.30
CA ARG A 173 2.77 -2.04 -24.54
C ARG A 173 3.24 -3.00 -23.44
N TYR A 174 2.33 -3.75 -22.82
CA TYR A 174 2.64 -4.72 -21.78
C TYR A 174 2.94 -6.13 -22.30
N SER A 175 2.77 -6.40 -23.60
CA SER A 175 2.93 -7.74 -24.20
C SER A 175 4.31 -8.37 -24.00
N CYS A 176 5.35 -7.56 -23.81
CA CYS A 176 6.70 -8.04 -23.49
C CYS A 176 6.76 -8.85 -22.17
N PHE A 177 5.85 -8.59 -21.23
CA PHE A 177 5.76 -9.34 -19.97
C PHE A 177 5.13 -10.74 -20.14
N GLU A 178 4.35 -10.98 -21.21
CA GLU A 178 3.57 -12.22 -21.39
C GLU A 178 4.44 -13.49 -21.42
N HIS A 179 5.69 -13.37 -21.87
CA HIS A 179 6.64 -14.47 -21.95
C HIS A 179 7.08 -15.02 -20.58
N PHE A 180 6.83 -14.27 -19.50
CA PHE A 180 7.33 -14.57 -18.16
C PHE A 180 6.22 -14.92 -17.16
N ALA A 181 4.95 -15.03 -17.60
CA ALA A 181 3.81 -15.34 -16.74
C ALA A 181 3.77 -14.47 -15.47
N GLU A 182 3.89 -15.05 -14.26
CA GLU A 182 4.00 -14.31 -12.99
C GLU A 182 5.44 -14.22 -12.46
N ASP A 183 6.43 -14.70 -13.23
CA ASP A 183 7.85 -14.73 -12.85
C ASP A 183 8.55 -13.39 -13.12
N THR A 184 8.40 -12.48 -12.17
CA THR A 184 9.06 -11.16 -12.18
C THR A 184 10.59 -11.24 -12.18
N GLN A 185 11.17 -12.25 -11.53
CA GLN A 185 12.62 -12.45 -11.47
C GLN A 185 13.15 -12.99 -12.80
N GLY A 186 12.42 -13.92 -13.43
CA GLY A 186 12.70 -14.42 -14.77
C GLY A 186 12.75 -13.29 -15.81
N TYR A 187 11.78 -12.38 -15.78
CA TYR A 187 11.81 -11.16 -16.61
C TYR A 187 13.07 -10.34 -16.32
N GLY A 188 13.31 -10.01 -15.05
CA GLY A 188 14.45 -9.17 -14.64
C GLY A 188 15.80 -9.75 -15.09
N TYR A 189 15.98 -11.07 -14.98
CA TYR A 189 17.16 -11.79 -15.44
C TYR A 189 17.29 -11.70 -16.96
N ALA A 190 16.24 -12.07 -17.70
CA ALA A 190 16.25 -12.09 -19.15
C ALA A 190 16.51 -10.70 -19.75
N ALA A 191 15.85 -9.66 -19.25
CA ALA A 191 16.02 -8.28 -19.71
C ALA A 191 17.42 -7.74 -19.38
N THR A 192 18.00 -8.16 -18.25
CA THR A 192 19.34 -7.72 -17.85
C THR A 192 20.44 -8.29 -18.72
N PHE A 193 20.34 -9.57 -19.07
CA PHE A 193 21.35 -10.28 -19.87
C PHE A 193 21.06 -10.26 -21.38
N GLY A 194 20.09 -9.45 -21.83
CA GLY A 194 19.76 -9.26 -23.25
C GLY A 194 19.11 -10.49 -23.90
N LEU A 195 18.48 -11.35 -23.11
CA LEU A 195 17.72 -12.51 -23.59
C LEU A 195 16.31 -12.13 -24.07
N THR A 196 15.83 -10.94 -23.68
CA THR A 196 14.61 -10.30 -24.18
C THR A 196 14.83 -8.79 -24.26
N GLU A 197 14.05 -8.11 -25.10
CA GLU A 197 13.90 -6.65 -25.02
C GLU A 197 13.24 -6.26 -23.70
N SER A 198 13.63 -5.10 -23.16
CA SER A 198 13.03 -4.54 -21.94
C SER A 198 11.67 -3.92 -22.25
N CYS A 199 10.76 -4.04 -21.29
CA CYS A 199 9.46 -3.40 -21.30
C CYS A 199 9.51 -1.89 -20.98
N GLU A 200 10.69 -1.32 -20.68
CA GLU A 200 10.87 0.06 -20.18
C GLU A 200 10.13 1.10 -21.02
N GLN A 201 10.27 1.04 -22.35
CA GLN A 201 9.61 2.01 -23.23
C GLN A 201 8.08 1.90 -23.14
N GLY A 202 7.54 0.68 -23.18
CA GLY A 202 6.10 0.44 -23.13
C GLY A 202 5.49 0.91 -21.81
N VAL A 203 6.11 0.60 -20.67
CA VAL A 203 5.60 1.01 -19.34
C VAL A 203 5.67 2.53 -19.14
N VAL A 204 6.71 3.19 -19.65
CA VAL A 204 6.84 4.65 -19.59
C VAL A 204 5.79 5.32 -20.48
N GLU A 205 5.65 4.87 -21.73
CA GLU A 205 4.63 5.39 -22.65
C GLU A 205 3.22 5.24 -22.09
N GLN A 206 2.93 4.11 -21.44
CA GLN A 206 1.62 3.86 -20.84
C GLN A 206 1.33 4.85 -19.69
N LEU A 207 2.28 5.05 -18.78
CA LEU A 207 2.13 6.02 -17.69
C LEU A 207 1.98 7.46 -18.22
N VAL A 208 2.78 7.84 -19.22
CA VAL A 208 2.70 9.17 -19.85
C VAL A 208 1.34 9.39 -20.52
N GLU A 209 0.80 8.39 -21.21
CA GLU A 209 -0.53 8.49 -21.83
C GLU A 209 -1.62 8.70 -20.77
N MET A 210 -1.63 7.90 -19.70
CA MET A 210 -2.63 8.05 -18.62
C MET A 210 -2.56 9.44 -17.98
N ARG A 211 -1.35 9.96 -17.73
CA ARG A 211 -1.15 11.32 -17.18
C ARG A 211 -1.62 12.41 -18.11
N ARG A 212 -1.32 12.32 -19.42
CA ARG A 212 -1.77 13.30 -20.41
C ARG A 212 -3.29 13.36 -20.52
N ARG A 213 -3.96 12.25 -20.26
CA ARG A 213 -5.41 12.09 -20.35
C ARG A 213 -6.09 12.10 -18.98
N ALA A 214 -5.39 12.51 -17.91
CA ALA A 214 -5.93 12.46 -16.55
C ALA A 214 -7.24 13.24 -16.41
N SER A 215 -7.31 14.45 -16.96
CA SER A 215 -8.54 15.26 -16.91
C SER A 215 -9.70 14.62 -17.68
N GLU A 216 -9.42 13.94 -18.79
CA GLU A 216 -10.44 13.25 -19.60
C GLU A 216 -10.94 12.02 -18.86
N LEU A 217 -10.01 11.11 -18.50
CA LEU A 217 -10.31 9.82 -17.87
C LEU A 217 -10.94 9.96 -16.48
N ALA A 218 -10.49 10.93 -15.68
CA ALA A 218 -11.07 11.19 -14.35
C ALA A 218 -12.46 11.84 -14.40
N SER A 219 -12.90 12.33 -15.56
CA SER A 219 -14.21 13.00 -15.72
C SER A 219 -15.30 12.10 -16.30
N LEU A 220 -14.96 10.89 -16.77
CA LEU A 220 -15.89 10.03 -17.50
C LEU A 220 -16.98 9.39 -16.61
N ASP A 221 -16.80 9.33 -15.28
CA ASP A 221 -17.75 8.65 -14.37
C ASP A 221 -17.93 9.32 -12.98
N GLY A 222 -17.83 10.66 -12.91
CA GLY A 222 -18.10 11.43 -11.69
C GLY A 222 -17.03 11.34 -10.57
N ARG A 223 -17.42 11.44 -9.28
CA ARG A 223 -16.47 11.38 -8.14
C ARG A 223 -15.81 10.01 -7.99
N VAL A 224 -16.54 8.92 -8.29
CA VAL A 224 -16.01 7.55 -8.28
C VAL A 224 -14.93 7.40 -9.35
N ALA A 225 -15.03 8.09 -10.48
CA ALA A 225 -13.99 8.12 -11.51
C ALA A 225 -12.66 8.69 -11.03
N ARG A 226 -12.63 9.62 -10.06
CA ARG A 226 -11.39 10.22 -9.58
C ARG A 226 -10.58 9.27 -8.71
N ASP A 227 -11.22 8.61 -7.75
CA ASP A 227 -10.59 7.56 -6.93
C ASP A 227 -10.15 6.41 -7.86
N GLU A 228 -11.04 5.89 -8.71
CA GLU A 228 -10.71 4.77 -9.60
C GLU A 228 -9.57 5.11 -10.58
N PHE A 229 -9.55 6.32 -11.15
CA PHE A 229 -8.45 6.78 -11.99
C PHE A 229 -7.15 6.90 -11.20
N PHE A 230 -7.16 7.48 -9.99
CA PHE A 230 -5.97 7.59 -9.15
C PHE A 230 -5.37 6.21 -8.87
N PHE A 231 -6.20 5.23 -8.48
CA PHE A 231 -5.74 3.86 -8.26
C PHE A 231 -5.17 3.23 -9.54
N ALA A 232 -5.79 3.44 -10.70
CA ALA A 232 -5.27 2.95 -11.97
C ALA A 232 -3.94 3.62 -12.36
N GLU A 233 -3.80 4.93 -12.16
CA GLU A 233 -2.56 5.67 -12.43
C GLU A 233 -1.42 5.21 -11.51
N GLN A 234 -1.68 5.00 -10.22
CA GLN A 234 -0.69 4.46 -9.29
C GLN A 234 -0.25 3.05 -9.70
N ASN A 235 -1.17 2.20 -10.20
CA ASN A 235 -0.79 0.90 -10.77
C ASN A 235 0.12 1.06 -12.00
N ALA A 236 -0.16 1.99 -12.93
CA ALA A 236 0.73 2.24 -14.07
C ALA A 236 2.11 2.75 -13.65
N ARG A 237 2.16 3.60 -12.62
CA ARG A 237 3.42 4.06 -12.01
C ARG A 237 4.18 2.91 -11.34
N LEU A 238 3.48 2.03 -10.63
CA LEU A 238 4.03 0.84 -10.02
C LEU A 238 4.65 -0.07 -11.08
N VAL A 239 3.92 -0.35 -12.18
CA VAL A 239 4.44 -1.18 -13.29
C VAL A 239 5.74 -0.61 -13.85
N LYS A 240 5.83 0.71 -14.05
CA LYS A 240 7.08 1.36 -14.46
C LYS A 240 8.21 1.16 -13.46
N ASN A 241 7.95 1.38 -12.17
CA ASN A 241 8.99 1.29 -11.14
C ASN A 241 9.41 -0.17 -10.88
N ALA A 242 8.48 -1.11 -10.97
CA ALA A 242 8.73 -2.54 -10.82
C ALA A 242 9.56 -3.09 -11.99
N GLU A 243 9.30 -2.66 -13.24
CA GLU A 243 10.17 -2.99 -14.39
C GLU A 243 11.62 -2.62 -14.10
N GLU A 244 11.86 -1.38 -13.68
CA GLU A 244 13.19 -0.86 -13.37
C GLU A 244 13.82 -1.62 -12.19
N TYR A 245 13.04 -1.89 -11.15
CA TYR A 245 13.47 -2.64 -9.98
C TYR A 245 13.96 -4.04 -10.36
N TYR A 246 13.14 -4.84 -11.06
CA TYR A 246 13.48 -6.22 -11.39
C TYR A 246 14.67 -6.31 -12.37
N ARG A 247 14.81 -5.35 -13.28
CA ARG A 247 15.99 -5.25 -14.15
C ARG A 247 17.24 -4.79 -13.41
N SER A 248 17.12 -3.93 -12.40
CA SER A 248 18.26 -3.49 -11.59
C SER A 248 18.78 -4.58 -10.64
N MET A 249 17.91 -5.49 -10.19
CA MET A 249 18.21 -6.56 -9.24
C MET A 249 19.39 -7.44 -9.68
N PHE A 250 19.53 -7.69 -10.99
CA PHE A 250 20.57 -8.55 -11.55
C PHE A 250 21.84 -7.79 -11.98
N ARG A 251 21.86 -6.45 -11.85
CA ARG A 251 23.01 -5.60 -12.21
C ARG A 251 23.96 -5.32 -11.03
N GLY A 252 23.72 -5.93 -9.87
CA GLY A 252 24.66 -6.00 -8.75
C GLY A 252 24.88 -4.70 -7.97
N ARG A 253 23.87 -3.82 -7.86
CA ARG A 253 24.00 -2.54 -7.16
C ARG A 253 22.99 -2.38 -6.03
N VAL A 254 23.40 -1.65 -4.98
CA VAL A 254 22.55 -1.12 -3.89
C VAL A 254 21.35 -0.30 -4.40
N GLU A 255 21.40 0.10 -5.67
CA GLU A 255 20.37 0.87 -6.38
C GLU A 255 18.97 0.24 -6.31
N SER A 256 18.82 -1.10 -6.32
CA SER A 256 17.49 -1.74 -6.30
C SER A 256 16.72 -1.50 -5.00
N TRP A 257 17.39 -1.53 -3.85
CA TRP A 257 16.76 -1.27 -2.54
C TRP A 257 16.27 0.18 -2.45
N ASN A 258 17.09 1.12 -2.93
CA ASN A 258 16.72 2.53 -2.99
C ASN A 258 15.54 2.79 -3.94
N LEU A 259 15.37 2.00 -5.00
CA LEU A 259 14.21 2.10 -5.89
C LEU A 259 12.92 1.70 -5.17
N ARG A 260 12.98 0.67 -4.31
CA ARG A 260 11.80 0.23 -3.54
C ARG A 260 11.34 1.26 -2.54
N ASP A 261 12.26 1.72 -1.70
CA ASP A 261 11.92 2.70 -0.66
C ASP A 261 11.50 4.04 -1.28
N ARG A 262 12.15 4.44 -2.38
CA ARG A 262 11.73 5.62 -3.15
C ARG A 262 10.33 5.46 -3.73
N HIS A 263 9.99 4.28 -4.27
CA HIS A 263 8.64 4.04 -4.75
C HIS A 263 7.62 4.21 -3.63
N MET A 264 7.83 3.56 -2.47
CA MET A 264 6.92 3.65 -1.33
C MET A 264 6.73 5.10 -0.85
N ALA A 265 7.82 5.87 -0.73
CA ALA A 265 7.77 7.27 -0.32
C ALA A 265 7.01 8.14 -1.34
N GLU A 266 7.33 8.03 -2.62
CA GLU A 266 6.64 8.78 -3.67
C GLU A 266 5.16 8.35 -3.84
N THR A 267 4.82 7.09 -3.54
CA THR A 267 3.43 6.60 -3.50
C THR A 267 2.67 7.21 -2.31
N LEU A 268 3.33 7.32 -1.15
CA LEU A 268 2.76 8.02 0.01
C LEU A 268 2.53 9.50 -0.30
N ASP A 269 3.48 10.19 -0.94
CA ASP A 269 3.32 11.59 -1.35
C ASP A 269 2.13 11.77 -2.31
N ALA A 270 2.00 10.88 -3.30
CA ALA A 270 0.88 10.89 -4.23
C ALA A 270 -0.46 10.65 -3.53
N LEU A 271 -0.50 9.72 -2.57
CA LEU A 271 -1.68 9.43 -1.76
C LEU A 271 -2.07 10.65 -0.91
N VAL A 272 -1.12 11.27 -0.23
CA VAL A 272 -1.34 12.46 0.58
C VAL A 272 -1.90 13.60 -0.26
N ALA A 273 -1.33 13.83 -1.44
CA ALA A 273 -1.82 14.85 -2.38
C ALA A 273 -3.25 14.55 -2.85
N HIS A 274 -3.55 13.29 -3.17
CA HIS A 274 -4.88 12.84 -3.58
C HIS A 274 -5.92 13.07 -2.48
N LEU A 275 -5.64 12.60 -1.26
CA LEU A 275 -6.52 12.77 -0.10
C LEU A 275 -6.70 14.26 0.24
N SER A 276 -5.62 15.05 0.26
CA SER A 276 -5.70 16.50 0.54
C SER A 276 -6.56 17.24 -0.49
N ALA A 277 -6.48 16.86 -1.76
CA ALA A 277 -7.24 17.49 -2.84
C ALA A 277 -8.73 17.11 -2.88
N GLU A 278 -9.18 16.20 -2.00
CA GLU A 278 -10.58 15.90 -1.76
C GLU A 278 -11.17 16.67 -0.58
N GLY A 279 -10.37 17.56 0.04
CA GLY A 279 -10.76 18.27 1.26
C GLY A 279 -10.49 17.47 2.53
N ARG A 280 -9.85 16.29 2.41
CA ARG A 280 -9.44 15.50 3.56
C ARG A 280 -8.28 16.23 4.23
N ALA A 281 -8.36 16.44 5.54
CA ALA A 281 -7.17 16.73 6.33
C ALA A 281 -6.36 15.42 6.40
N ALA A 282 -5.63 15.12 5.33
CA ALA A 282 -4.60 14.10 5.34
C ALA A 282 -3.36 14.65 6.02
#